data_AF-A0A1H2TZW8-F1
#
_entry.id   AF-A0A1H2TZW8-F1
#
_cell.length_a   1.000
_cell.length_b   1.000
_cell.length_c   1.000
_cell.angle_alpha   90.00
_cell.angle_beta   90.00
_cell.angle_gamma   90.00
#
_symmetry.space_group_name_H-M   'P 1'
#
loop_
_entity.id
_entity.type
_entity.pdbx_description
1 polymer ?
#
loop_
_entity_poly.entity_id
_entity_poly.type
_entity_poly.pdbx_seq_one_letter_code
_entity_poly.pdbx_strand_id
1 'polypeptide(L)'
;MNVYDYLLDSKKIIPTAFNSKKICFLDIETTGLNRQYSSIYLIGLLYFNEDKKTWCLRQYFANHIKEEEELLKGFNLFIKKFNLIITYNGDNFDIPFINYRMKKYNINNNIARLESLDLYKKIKEESSFLNLNNYKLKSIEQFLGIHRKDEYSGKDCISFYYQYIKNGNKILKDRILKHNFDDLYYLGDIIRIFDHLNNIKSFTISINSKDKKVCIKDIVINGDIIKVFCHISNADKNVNIIYYDNGFNLDWKSDSIVIDLEAREGLVTPTRKALFIDKKNFPSKINGLKDLSDYMVPNNIILIKVGNKYIIENIKNLIKELIFYVI
;
A
#
# COMPACT_ATOMS: atom_id res chain seq x y z
N MET A 1 -21.04 1.48 27.84
CA MET A 1 -20.56 1.43 26.44
C MET A 1 -21.62 0.84 25.51
N ASN A 2 -21.60 1.13 24.19
CA ASN A 2 -22.40 0.40 23.18
C ASN A 2 -21.53 -0.36 22.17
N VAL A 3 -22.03 -1.51 21.69
CA VAL A 3 -21.47 -2.26 20.56
C VAL A 3 -22.46 -2.18 19.40
N TYR A 4 -21.97 -1.84 18.22
CA TYR A 4 -22.73 -1.87 16.97
C TYR A 4 -22.13 -2.93 16.05
N ASP A 5 -22.97 -3.79 15.47
CA ASP A 5 -22.57 -4.86 14.55
C ASP A 5 -23.33 -4.70 13.22
N TYR A 6 -22.60 -4.74 12.11
CA TYR A 6 -23.13 -4.59 10.76
C TYR A 6 -22.72 -5.79 9.91
N LEU A 7 -23.67 -6.38 9.18
CA LEU A 7 -23.41 -7.40 8.16
C LEU A 7 -23.25 -6.72 6.79
N LEU A 8 -22.23 -7.10 6.03
CA LEU A 8 -21.84 -6.46 4.78
C LEU A 8 -21.97 -7.43 3.61
N ASP A 9 -23.22 -7.74 3.24
CA ASP A 9 -23.56 -8.78 2.26
C ASP A 9 -23.01 -8.54 0.84
N SER A 10 -22.66 -7.29 0.51
CA SER A 10 -22.14 -6.89 -0.81
C SER A 10 -20.62 -6.78 -0.89
N LYS A 11 -19.89 -6.97 0.22
CA LYS A 11 -18.43 -6.73 0.24
C LYS A 11 -17.69 -7.95 -0.32
N LYS A 12 -17.13 -7.79 -1.52
CA LYS A 12 -16.45 -8.87 -2.27
C LYS A 12 -14.93 -8.97 -2.02
N ILE A 13 -14.39 -8.29 -1.01
CA ILE A 13 -12.96 -8.39 -0.73
C ILE A 13 -12.69 -9.79 -0.20
N ILE A 14 -12.04 -10.63 -0.99
CA ILE A 14 -11.40 -11.83 -0.48
C ILE A 14 -9.95 -11.63 -0.86
N PRO A 15 -9.07 -11.20 0.06
CA PRO A 15 -7.66 -11.13 -0.26
C PRO A 15 -7.21 -12.58 -0.40
N THR A 16 -7.14 -13.07 -1.64
CA THR A 16 -6.51 -14.36 -1.97
C THR A 16 -5.09 -14.44 -1.38
N ALA A 17 -4.45 -13.29 -1.17
CA ALA A 17 -3.15 -13.13 -0.51
C ALA A 17 -3.10 -13.52 0.98
N PHE A 18 -4.23 -13.63 1.69
CA PHE A 18 -4.27 -13.91 3.15
C PHE A 18 -5.01 -15.20 3.51
N ASN A 19 -5.13 -16.15 2.57
CA ASN A 19 -5.98 -17.35 2.67
C ASN A 19 -5.74 -18.27 3.90
N SER A 20 -4.68 -18.03 4.69
CA SER A 20 -4.35 -18.77 5.91
C SER A 20 -4.48 -17.97 7.22
N LYS A 21 -4.86 -16.69 7.16
CA LYS A 21 -4.91 -15.81 8.35
C LYS A 21 -6.32 -15.32 8.64
N LYS A 22 -6.69 -15.31 9.92
CA LYS A 22 -7.87 -14.60 10.41
C LYS A 22 -7.52 -13.12 10.53
N ILE A 23 -7.98 -12.31 9.59
CA ILE A 23 -7.63 -10.89 9.50
C ILE A 23 -8.72 -10.00 10.09
N CYS A 24 -8.31 -8.85 10.63
CA CYS A 24 -9.19 -7.73 10.91
C CYS A 24 -8.54 -6.42 10.50
N PHE A 25 -9.32 -5.50 9.96
CA PHE A 25 -8.91 -4.10 9.81
C PHE A 25 -9.33 -3.33 11.04
N LEU A 26 -8.50 -2.38 11.46
CA LEU A 26 -8.67 -1.62 12.68
C LEU A 26 -8.50 -0.13 12.40
N ASP A 27 -9.37 0.67 13.02
CA ASP A 27 -9.32 2.13 13.04
C ASP A 27 -9.91 2.63 14.37
N ILE A 28 -9.34 3.69 14.93
CA ILE A 28 -9.80 4.29 16.19
C ILE A 28 -10.14 5.77 16.05
N GLU A 29 -11.10 6.21 16.85
CA GLU A 29 -11.33 7.63 17.10
C GLU A 29 -10.97 8.01 18.54
N THR A 30 -10.34 9.17 18.67
CA THR A 30 -9.76 9.64 19.93
C THR A 30 -10.17 11.07 20.20
N THR A 31 -10.19 11.48 21.47
CA THR A 31 -10.46 12.88 21.84
C THR A 31 -9.31 13.85 21.55
N GLY A 32 -8.25 13.38 20.87
CA GLY A 32 -7.07 14.15 20.50
C GLY A 32 -5.87 13.26 20.24
N LEU A 33 -4.80 13.84 19.70
CA LEU A 33 -3.66 13.08 19.16
C LEU A 33 -2.69 12.55 20.22
N ASN A 34 -2.76 13.05 21.46
CA ASN A 34 -1.82 12.67 22.51
C ASN A 34 -2.39 11.57 23.40
N ARG A 35 -1.92 10.33 23.23
CA ARG A 35 -2.34 9.14 23.99
C ARG A 35 -2.28 9.27 25.52
N GLN A 36 -1.42 10.16 26.04
CA GLN A 36 -1.32 10.44 27.48
C GLN A 36 -2.53 11.22 28.01
N TYR A 37 -2.97 12.24 27.27
CA TYR A 37 -4.00 13.19 27.72
C TYR A 37 -5.37 12.94 27.09
N SER A 38 -5.41 12.26 25.95
CA SER A 38 -6.63 11.95 25.21
C SER A 38 -7.10 10.51 25.49
N SER A 39 -8.36 10.24 25.15
CA SER A 39 -9.02 8.95 25.34
C SER A 39 -9.52 8.41 24.02
N ILE A 40 -9.57 7.09 23.89
CA ILE A 40 -10.26 6.40 22.79
C ILE A 40 -11.75 6.38 23.11
N TYR A 41 -12.58 6.84 22.17
CA TYR A 41 -14.04 6.78 22.31
C TYR A 41 -14.71 5.87 21.30
N LEU A 42 -14.01 5.47 20.23
CA LEU A 42 -14.50 4.51 19.26
C LEU A 42 -13.34 3.61 18.80
N ILE A 43 -13.57 2.30 18.80
CA ILE A 43 -12.73 1.34 18.09
C ILE A 43 -13.62 0.59 17.11
N GLY A 44 -13.29 0.68 15.84
CA GLY A 44 -13.96 -0.05 14.78
C GLY A 44 -13.10 -1.21 14.26
N LEU A 45 -13.77 -2.28 13.85
CA LEU A 45 -13.17 -3.47 13.28
C LEU A 45 -13.94 -3.92 12.05
N LEU A 46 -13.26 -4.13 10.93
CA LEU A 46 -13.81 -4.82 9.76
C LEU A 46 -13.16 -6.20 9.66
N TYR A 47 -13.95 -7.27 9.59
CA TYR A 47 -13.42 -8.64 9.55
C TYR A 47 -14.37 -9.58 8.80
N PHE A 48 -13.83 -10.68 8.29
CA PHE A 48 -14.66 -11.73 7.71
C PHE A 48 -15.13 -12.68 8.82
N ASN A 49 -16.45 -12.88 8.92
CA ASN A 49 -17.04 -13.81 9.87
C ASN A 49 -17.23 -15.17 9.19
N GLU A 50 -16.41 -16.15 9.57
CA GLU A 50 -16.44 -17.51 9.00
C GLU A 50 -17.79 -18.21 9.19
N ASP A 51 -18.43 -18.04 10.35
CA ASP A 51 -19.70 -18.71 10.66
C ASP A 51 -20.83 -18.17 9.77
N LYS A 52 -20.85 -16.85 9.55
CA LYS A 52 -21.86 -16.16 8.73
C LYS A 52 -21.48 -16.09 7.24
N LYS A 53 -20.25 -16.47 6.89
CA LYS A 53 -19.66 -16.34 5.54
C LYS A 53 -19.83 -14.95 4.93
N THR A 54 -19.70 -13.90 5.75
CA THR A 54 -19.91 -12.51 5.32
C THR A 54 -18.96 -11.58 6.06
N TRP A 55 -18.66 -10.44 5.43
CA TRP A 55 -17.92 -9.38 6.11
C TRP A 55 -18.80 -8.75 7.19
N CYS A 56 -18.18 -8.47 8.33
CA CYS A 56 -18.81 -7.82 9.47
C CYS A 56 -18.01 -6.58 9.82
N LEU A 57 -18.70 -5.50 10.16
CA LEU A 57 -18.09 -4.35 10.81
C LEU A 57 -18.63 -4.26 12.24
N ARG A 58 -17.73 -4.14 13.21
CA ARG A 58 -18.06 -3.99 14.62
C ARG A 58 -17.47 -2.69 15.16
N GLN A 59 -18.28 -1.91 15.87
CA GLN A 59 -17.87 -0.66 16.51
C GLN A 59 -18.11 -0.72 18.01
N TYR A 60 -17.06 -0.47 18.79
CA TYR A 60 -17.13 -0.28 20.23
C TYR A 60 -17.14 1.21 20.51
N PHE A 61 -18.26 1.76 21.01
CA PHE A 61 -18.44 3.19 21.22
C PHE A 61 -18.66 3.53 22.69
N ALA A 62 -17.88 4.46 23.22
CA ALA A 62 -18.01 4.99 24.57
C ALA A 62 -18.97 6.18 24.58
N ASN A 63 -20.14 6.05 25.21
CA ASN A 63 -21.10 7.15 25.35
C ASN A 63 -20.65 8.24 26.34
N HIS A 64 -19.62 7.94 27.12
CA HIS A 64 -18.94 8.90 28.00
C HIS A 64 -17.47 8.53 28.09
N ILE A 65 -16.59 9.50 28.32
CA ILE A 65 -15.13 9.28 28.42
C ILE A 65 -14.71 8.30 29.54
N LYS A 66 -15.61 8.05 30.50
CA LYS A 66 -15.39 7.13 31.61
C LYS A 66 -15.56 5.66 31.18
N GLU A 67 -16.18 5.42 30.04
CA GLU A 67 -16.41 4.08 29.49
C GLU A 67 -15.22 3.56 28.67
N GLU A 68 -14.13 4.32 28.52
CA GLU A 68 -12.95 3.89 27.75
C GLU A 68 -12.36 2.56 28.27
N GLU A 69 -12.35 2.34 29.58
CA GLU A 69 -11.87 1.08 30.15
C GLU A 69 -12.76 -0.10 29.74
N GLU A 70 -14.09 0.06 29.80
CA GLU A 70 -15.06 -0.95 29.38
C GLU A 70 -14.89 -1.24 27.88
N LEU A 71 -14.74 -0.18 27.08
CA LEU A 71 -14.45 -0.23 25.64
C LEU A 71 -13.21 -1.07 25.35
N LEU A 72 -12.09 -0.75 25.98
CA LEU A 72 -10.83 -1.45 25.78
C LEU A 72 -10.92 -2.91 26.22
N LYS A 73 -11.60 -3.22 27.32
CA LYS A 73 -11.81 -4.61 27.76
C LYS A 73 -12.62 -5.41 26.74
N GLY A 74 -13.73 -4.83 26.26
CA GLY A 74 -14.59 -5.46 25.25
C GLY A 74 -13.86 -5.73 23.94
N PHE A 75 -13.10 -4.74 23.45
CA PHE A 75 -12.26 -4.87 22.27
C PHE A 75 -11.15 -5.92 22.49
N ASN A 76 -10.44 -5.88 23.61
CA ASN A 76 -9.32 -6.76 23.92
C ASN A 76 -9.70 -8.24 24.03
N LEU A 77 -10.93 -8.54 24.44
CA LEU A 77 -11.47 -9.91 24.41
C LEU A 77 -11.76 -10.36 22.99
N PHE A 78 -12.29 -9.48 22.16
CA PHE A 78 -12.72 -9.79 20.80
C PHE A 78 -11.56 -9.95 19.82
N ILE A 79 -10.51 -9.13 19.96
CA ILE A 79 -9.35 -9.13 19.06
C ILE A 79 -8.59 -10.48 19.05
N LYS A 80 -8.74 -11.29 20.10
CA LYS A 80 -8.16 -12.65 20.20
C LYS A 80 -8.57 -13.61 19.07
N LYS A 81 -9.66 -13.30 18.36
CA LYS A 81 -10.16 -14.12 17.24
C LYS A 81 -9.28 -14.02 15.99
N PHE A 82 -8.40 -13.03 15.92
CA PHE A 82 -7.61 -12.71 14.74
C PHE A 82 -6.13 -12.99 14.97
N ASN A 83 -5.40 -13.16 13.88
CA ASN A 83 -3.95 -13.37 13.86
C ASN A 83 -3.20 -12.22 13.20
N LEU A 84 -3.90 -11.40 12.40
CA LEU A 84 -3.34 -10.27 11.67
C LEU A 84 -4.27 -9.06 11.80
N ILE A 85 -3.70 -7.93 12.21
CA ILE A 85 -4.34 -6.61 12.17
C ILE A 85 -3.82 -5.88 10.95
N ILE A 86 -4.74 -5.31 10.17
CA ILE A 86 -4.43 -4.43 9.04
C ILE A 86 -4.88 -3.02 9.40
N THR A 87 -4.00 -2.05 9.24
CA THR A 87 -4.30 -0.63 9.55
C THR A 87 -3.81 0.27 8.42
N TYR A 88 -4.17 1.56 8.49
CA TYR A 88 -3.59 2.60 7.65
C TYR A 88 -2.85 3.62 8.53
N ASN A 89 -1.52 3.55 8.57
CA ASN A 89 -0.69 4.33 9.49
C ASN A 89 -0.92 4.01 10.98
N GLY A 90 -1.46 2.82 11.28
CA GLY A 90 -1.78 2.41 12.64
C GLY A 90 -0.59 1.94 13.46
N ASP A 91 0.53 1.58 12.83
CA ASP A 91 1.78 1.28 13.55
C ASP A 91 2.31 2.55 14.26
N ASN A 92 2.03 3.73 13.71
CA ASN A 92 2.45 5.02 14.26
C ASN A 92 1.39 5.65 15.19
N PHE A 93 0.10 5.33 15.00
CA PHE A 93 -1.00 5.95 15.71
C PHE A 93 -1.84 4.95 16.51
N ASP A 94 -2.70 4.18 15.86
CA ASP A 94 -3.72 3.33 16.49
C ASP A 94 -3.15 2.35 17.52
N ILE A 95 -2.19 1.52 17.12
CA ILE A 95 -1.62 0.46 17.96
C ILE A 95 -0.87 1.06 19.17
N PRO A 96 0.04 2.04 19.00
CA PRO A 96 0.64 2.73 20.14
C PRO A 96 -0.37 3.40 21.09
N PHE A 97 -1.45 3.97 20.54
CA PHE A 97 -2.50 4.61 21.35
C PHE A 97 -3.22 3.56 22.20
N ILE A 98 -3.72 2.49 21.58
CA ILE A 98 -4.42 1.41 22.29
C ILE A 98 -3.51 0.78 23.36
N ASN A 99 -2.26 0.47 23.02
CA ASN A 99 -1.29 -0.11 23.96
C ASN A 99 -1.09 0.78 25.18
N TYR A 100 -0.95 2.08 24.98
CA TYR A 100 -0.77 3.04 26.06
C TYR A 100 -2.02 3.11 26.96
N ARG A 101 -3.22 3.18 26.37
CA ARG A 101 -4.46 3.25 27.14
C ARG A 101 -4.75 1.93 27.88
N MET A 102 -4.49 0.78 27.27
CA MET A 102 -4.59 -0.52 27.96
C MET A 102 -3.66 -0.58 29.17
N LYS A 103 -2.41 -0.13 29.02
CA LYS A 103 -1.45 -0.06 30.13
C LYS A 103 -1.95 0.83 31.25
N LYS A 104 -2.51 2.01 30.92
CA LYS A 104 -3.08 2.95 31.91
C LYS A 104 -4.18 2.32 32.77
N TYR A 105 -4.99 1.43 32.18
CA TYR A 105 -6.07 0.71 32.88
C TYR A 105 -5.67 -0.68 33.39
N ASN A 106 -4.38 -1.05 33.37
CA ASN A 106 -3.88 -2.38 33.75
C ASN A 106 -4.57 -3.53 32.99
N ILE A 107 -4.93 -3.32 31.72
CA ILE A 107 -5.54 -4.34 30.86
C ILE A 107 -4.42 -5.15 30.19
N ASN A 108 -4.46 -6.48 30.30
CA ASN A 108 -3.55 -7.36 29.56
C ASN A 108 -3.71 -7.14 28.05
N ASN A 109 -2.64 -6.85 27.32
CA ASN A 109 -2.71 -6.45 25.92
C ASN A 109 -2.64 -7.65 24.96
N ASN A 110 -3.78 -8.08 24.41
CA ASN A 110 -3.80 -9.17 23.43
C ASN A 110 -3.36 -8.74 22.03
N ILE A 111 -3.41 -7.44 21.67
CA ILE A 111 -2.93 -6.95 20.36
C ILE A 111 -1.46 -7.30 20.16
N ALA A 112 -0.65 -7.27 21.22
CA ALA A 112 0.78 -7.55 21.16
C ALA A 112 1.13 -8.97 20.65
N ARG A 113 0.14 -9.87 20.56
CA ARG A 113 0.30 -11.24 20.05
C ARG A 113 -0.07 -11.37 18.56
N LEU A 114 -0.62 -10.33 17.96
CA LEU A 114 -1.06 -10.33 16.57
C LEU A 114 0.04 -9.75 15.70
N GLU A 115 0.12 -10.25 14.47
CA GLU A 115 0.90 -9.59 13.43
C GLU A 115 0.23 -8.27 13.04
N SER A 116 1.04 -7.29 12.62
CA SER A 116 0.56 -6.00 12.09
C SER A 116 0.99 -5.85 10.63
N LEU A 117 0.06 -5.41 9.79
CA LEU A 117 0.31 -4.95 8.43
C LEU A 117 -0.20 -3.51 8.30
N ASP A 118 0.73 -2.57 8.27
CA ASP A 118 0.43 -1.17 7.98
C ASP A 118 0.46 -0.91 6.47
N LEU A 119 -0.72 -0.66 5.90
CA LEU A 119 -0.87 -0.40 4.47
C LEU A 119 -0.17 0.88 4.03
N TYR A 120 -0.17 1.94 4.86
CA TYR A 120 0.52 3.18 4.53
C TYR A 120 2.00 2.92 4.32
N LYS A 121 2.64 2.20 5.24
CA LYS A 121 4.07 1.87 5.15
C LYS A 121 4.37 1.06 3.90
N LYS A 122 3.57 0.02 3.62
CA LYS A 122 3.77 -0.85 2.45
C LYS A 122 3.56 -0.13 1.13
N ILE A 123 2.56 0.74 1.04
CA ILE A 123 2.34 1.59 -0.13
C ILE A 123 3.48 2.60 -0.28
N LYS A 124 4.00 3.13 0.83
CA LYS A 124 5.07 4.12 0.82
C LYS A 124 6.41 3.54 0.35
N GLU A 125 6.71 2.29 0.69
CA GLU A 125 7.85 1.52 0.15
C GLU A 125 7.80 1.49 -1.39
N GLU A 126 6.59 1.45 -1.96
CA GLU A 126 6.33 1.38 -3.41
C GLU A 126 6.10 2.76 -4.07
N SER A 127 6.34 3.84 -3.34
CA SER A 127 6.02 5.21 -3.78
C SER A 127 6.67 5.61 -5.10
N SER A 128 7.85 5.07 -5.42
CA SER A 128 8.56 5.38 -6.67
C SER A 128 7.84 4.85 -7.92
N PHE A 129 7.00 3.82 -7.77
CA PHE A 129 6.17 3.26 -8.84
C PHE A 129 4.80 3.96 -8.95
N LEU A 130 4.40 4.67 -7.91
CA LEU A 130 3.10 5.34 -7.82
C LEU A 130 3.26 6.83 -8.12
N ASN A 131 2.63 7.31 -9.20
CA ASN A 131 2.66 8.71 -9.57
C ASN A 131 1.67 9.56 -8.73
N LEU A 132 1.73 9.47 -7.41
CA LEU A 132 0.87 10.19 -6.48
C LEU A 132 1.59 11.39 -5.84
N ASN A 133 0.82 12.40 -5.42
CA ASN A 133 1.36 13.59 -4.73
C ASN A 133 1.51 13.34 -3.23
N ASN A 134 0.60 12.57 -2.64
CA ASN A 134 0.66 12.16 -1.25
C ASN A 134 -0.01 10.79 -1.10
N TYR A 135 0.18 10.17 0.06
CA TYR A 135 -0.29 8.82 0.38
C TYR A 135 -1.22 8.86 1.59
N LYS A 136 -2.05 9.90 1.74
CA LYS A 136 -3.15 9.86 2.71
C LYS A 136 -4.17 8.81 2.25
N LEU A 137 -4.90 8.19 3.17
CA LEU A 137 -5.92 7.17 2.86
C LEU A 137 -6.82 7.60 1.70
N LYS A 138 -7.37 8.82 1.80
CA LYS A 138 -8.24 9.44 0.78
C LYS A 138 -7.58 9.58 -0.60
N SER A 139 -6.27 9.86 -0.66
CA SER A 139 -5.56 9.93 -1.93
C SER A 139 -5.38 8.54 -2.57
N ILE A 140 -5.27 7.50 -1.76
CA ILE A 140 -5.26 6.12 -2.26
C ILE A 140 -6.67 5.68 -2.68
N GLU A 141 -7.71 6.02 -1.90
CA GLU A 141 -9.12 5.79 -2.28
C GLU A 141 -9.39 6.37 -3.68
N GLN A 142 -9.07 7.65 -3.90
CA GLN A 142 -9.25 8.31 -5.19
C GLN A 142 -8.45 7.64 -6.32
N PHE A 143 -7.21 7.23 -6.05
CA PHE A 143 -6.40 6.50 -7.02
C PHE A 143 -7.04 5.17 -7.45
N LEU A 144 -7.74 4.50 -6.53
CA LEU A 144 -8.47 3.26 -6.78
C LEU A 144 -9.89 3.50 -7.34
N GLY A 145 -10.26 4.74 -7.66
CA GLY A 145 -11.60 5.09 -8.14
C GLY A 145 -12.69 5.03 -7.07
N ILE A 146 -12.32 5.01 -5.79
CA ILE A 146 -13.26 5.06 -4.68
C ILE A 146 -13.61 6.53 -4.43
N HIS A 147 -14.84 6.89 -4.78
CA HIS A 147 -15.38 8.23 -4.57
C HIS A 147 -16.50 8.18 -3.53
N ARG A 148 -16.21 8.66 -2.32
CA ARG A 148 -17.21 8.82 -1.25
C ARG A 148 -17.40 10.29 -0.90
N LYS A 149 -18.60 10.63 -0.43
CA LYS A 149 -18.90 11.97 0.07
C LYS A 149 -18.24 12.14 1.43
N ASP A 150 -17.21 12.96 1.48
CA ASP A 150 -16.41 13.22 2.67
C ASP A 150 -16.87 14.53 3.31
N GLU A 151 -17.82 14.43 4.24
CA GLU A 151 -18.45 15.61 4.85
C GLU A 151 -17.66 16.12 6.07
N TYR A 152 -16.89 15.24 6.74
CA TYR A 152 -16.27 15.54 8.03
C TYR A 152 -14.87 14.91 8.14
N SER A 153 -13.96 15.60 8.82
CA SER A 153 -12.65 15.08 9.19
C SER A 153 -12.67 14.42 10.57
N GLY A 154 -11.65 13.61 10.88
CA GLY A 154 -11.45 13.10 12.24
C GLY A 154 -11.36 14.22 13.30
N LYS A 155 -10.85 15.41 12.92
CA LYS A 155 -10.84 16.58 13.82
C LYS A 155 -12.25 17.08 14.14
N ASP A 156 -13.18 17.01 13.18
CA ASP A 156 -14.57 17.38 13.39
C ASP A 156 -15.27 16.36 14.31
N CYS A 157 -14.94 15.08 14.17
CA CYS A 157 -15.47 14.01 15.02
C CYS A 157 -15.14 14.22 16.51
N ILE A 158 -13.99 14.81 16.84
CA ILE A 158 -13.65 15.20 18.23
C ILE A 158 -14.68 16.19 18.77
N SER A 159 -14.99 17.25 18.00
CA SER A 159 -15.98 18.26 18.39
C SER A 159 -17.38 17.64 18.52
N PHE A 160 -17.75 16.77 17.58
CA PHE A 160 -19.02 16.05 17.62
C PHE A 160 -19.14 15.19 18.88
N TYR A 161 -18.07 14.51 19.28
CA TYR A 161 -18.06 13.67 20.47
C TYR A 161 -18.27 14.49 21.74
N TYR A 162 -17.54 15.60 21.90
CA TYR A 162 -17.70 16.49 23.06
C TYR A 162 -19.10 17.13 23.13
N GLN A 163 -19.68 17.48 21.99
CA GLN A 163 -21.05 17.97 21.96
C GLN A 163 -22.05 16.87 22.31
N TYR A 164 -21.89 15.67 21.74
CA TYR A 164 -22.73 14.52 22.01
C TYR A 164 -22.77 14.17 23.51
N ILE A 165 -21.62 14.08 24.18
CA ILE A 165 -21.59 13.77 25.62
C ILE A 165 -22.22 14.88 26.47
N LYS A 166 -22.24 16.13 25.99
CA LYS A 166 -22.81 17.28 26.71
C LYS A 166 -24.33 17.36 26.59
N ASN A 167 -24.88 17.13 25.40
CA ASN A 167 -26.29 17.41 25.10
C ASN A 167 -27.08 16.18 24.60
N GLY A 168 -26.44 15.01 24.48
CA GLY A 168 -27.08 13.79 24.02
C GLY A 168 -27.47 13.79 22.54
N ASN A 169 -26.94 14.70 21.71
CA ASN A 169 -27.32 14.83 20.31
C ASN A 169 -26.94 13.59 19.48
N LYS A 170 -27.92 12.73 19.23
CA LYS A 170 -27.75 11.47 18.49
C LYS A 170 -27.27 11.66 17.05
N ILE A 171 -27.62 12.77 16.40
CA ILE A 171 -27.16 13.07 15.02
C ILE A 171 -25.63 13.17 14.98
N LEU A 172 -25.02 13.79 15.99
CA LEU A 172 -23.56 13.89 16.07
C LEU A 172 -22.91 12.53 16.31
N LYS A 173 -23.52 11.67 17.14
CA LYS A 173 -23.08 10.29 17.31
C LYS A 173 -23.14 9.51 16.00
N ASP A 174 -24.26 9.61 15.28
CA ASP A 174 -24.45 8.89 14.02
C ASP A 174 -23.43 9.33 12.95
N ARG A 175 -23.06 10.62 12.93
CA ARG A 175 -21.98 11.13 12.08
C ARG A 175 -20.62 10.51 12.42
N ILE A 176 -20.30 10.40 13.71
CA ILE A 176 -19.05 9.77 14.17
C ILE A 176 -19.00 8.29 13.78
N LEU A 177 -20.07 7.54 14.10
CA LEU A 177 -20.17 6.12 13.75
C LEU A 177 -20.06 5.93 12.24
N LYS A 178 -20.73 6.78 11.45
CA LYS A 178 -20.63 6.74 10.00
C LYS A 178 -19.23 7.04 9.48
N HIS A 179 -18.51 8.00 10.05
CA HIS A 179 -17.14 8.34 9.64
C HIS A 179 -16.21 7.14 9.76
N ASN A 180 -16.11 6.57 10.96
CA ASN A 180 -15.29 5.38 11.23
C ASN A 180 -15.79 4.15 10.44
N PHE A 181 -17.11 4.00 10.24
CA PHE A 181 -17.66 2.93 9.39
C PHE A 181 -17.15 3.06 7.96
N ASP A 182 -17.26 4.25 7.36
CA ASP A 182 -16.84 4.49 5.99
C ASP A 182 -15.33 4.29 5.86
N ASP A 183 -14.52 4.84 6.78
CA ASP A 183 -13.06 4.67 6.79
C ASP A 183 -12.66 3.19 6.81
N LEU A 184 -13.26 2.38 7.68
CA LEU A 184 -13.01 0.93 7.75
C LEU A 184 -13.54 0.18 6.54
N TYR A 185 -14.74 0.51 6.08
CA TYR A 185 -15.33 -0.12 4.91
C TYR A 185 -14.38 0.05 3.72
N TYR A 186 -13.99 1.27 3.39
CA TYR A 186 -13.12 1.51 2.24
C TYR A 186 -11.67 1.08 2.47
N LEU A 187 -11.18 1.08 3.71
CA LEU A 187 -9.87 0.52 4.05
C LEU A 187 -9.71 -0.93 3.59
N GLY A 188 -10.77 -1.74 3.69
CA GLY A 188 -10.76 -3.11 3.16
C GLY A 188 -10.48 -3.18 1.65
N ASP A 189 -10.95 -2.19 0.89
CA ASP A 189 -10.77 -2.14 -0.57
C ASP A 189 -9.38 -1.63 -0.98
N ILE A 190 -8.67 -0.94 -0.07
CA ILE A 190 -7.33 -0.39 -0.33
C ILE A 190 -6.30 -1.46 -0.67
N ILE A 191 -6.45 -2.70 -0.18
CA ILE A 191 -5.54 -3.81 -0.51
C ILE A 191 -5.38 -4.01 -2.03
N ARG A 192 -6.40 -3.68 -2.83
CA ARG A 192 -6.35 -3.77 -4.30
C ARG A 192 -5.23 -2.93 -4.91
N ILE A 193 -4.69 -1.93 -4.20
CA ILE A 193 -3.52 -1.19 -4.67
C ILE A 193 -2.33 -2.10 -5.00
N PHE A 194 -2.19 -3.24 -4.32
CA PHE A 194 -1.11 -4.18 -4.62
C PHE A 194 -1.32 -4.90 -5.96
N ASP A 195 -2.56 -5.14 -6.36
CA ASP A 195 -2.88 -5.66 -7.70
C ASP A 195 -2.56 -4.61 -8.77
N HIS A 196 -2.92 -3.35 -8.51
CA HIS A 196 -2.55 -2.22 -9.39
C HIS A 196 -1.04 -2.06 -9.50
N LEU A 197 -0.30 -2.13 -8.39
CA LEU A 197 1.16 -2.10 -8.38
C LEU A 197 1.75 -3.26 -9.19
N ASN A 198 1.23 -4.47 -9.02
CA ASN A 198 1.66 -5.64 -9.78
C ASN A 198 1.43 -5.42 -11.29
N ASN A 199 0.30 -4.84 -11.68
CA ASN A 199 0.01 -4.51 -13.07
C ASN A 199 0.93 -3.40 -13.62
N ILE A 200 1.16 -2.34 -12.84
CA ILE A 200 2.11 -1.27 -13.18
C ILE A 200 3.51 -1.83 -13.38
N LYS A 201 3.93 -2.80 -12.57
CA LYS A 201 5.27 -3.42 -12.63
C LYS A 201 5.39 -4.54 -13.68
N SER A 202 4.29 -4.93 -14.32
CA SER A 202 4.29 -6.08 -15.23
C SER A 202 4.09 -5.69 -16.70
N PHE A 203 4.58 -6.53 -17.59
CA PHE A 203 4.38 -6.47 -19.03
C PHE A 203 4.55 -7.86 -19.63
N THR A 204 4.18 -8.02 -20.90
CA THR A 204 4.25 -9.31 -21.61
C THR A 204 5.30 -9.25 -22.71
N ILE A 205 6.06 -10.33 -22.85
CA ILE A 205 6.98 -10.57 -23.96
C ILE A 205 6.63 -11.90 -24.63
N SER A 206 6.79 -11.99 -25.95
CA SER A 206 6.54 -13.21 -26.71
C SER A 206 7.86 -13.87 -27.08
N ILE A 207 8.11 -15.06 -26.53
CA ILE A 207 9.33 -15.85 -26.80
C ILE A 207 8.89 -17.19 -27.35
N ASN A 208 9.41 -17.58 -28.53
CA ASN A 208 9.05 -18.83 -29.22
C ASN A 208 7.53 -19.00 -29.37
N SER A 209 6.84 -17.93 -29.79
CA SER A 209 5.38 -17.87 -29.95
C SER A 209 4.58 -18.15 -28.67
N LYS A 210 5.20 -18.00 -27.49
CA LYS A 210 4.53 -18.09 -26.18
C LYS A 210 4.67 -16.77 -25.43
N ASP A 211 3.54 -16.29 -24.94
CA ASP A 211 3.51 -15.09 -24.10
C ASP A 211 3.95 -15.41 -22.67
N LYS A 212 4.92 -14.65 -22.20
CA LYS A 212 5.44 -14.70 -20.83
C LYS A 212 5.25 -13.35 -20.17
N LYS A 213 4.67 -13.36 -18.97
CA LYS A 213 4.54 -12.16 -18.14
C LYS A 213 5.85 -11.93 -17.39
N VAL A 214 6.46 -10.77 -17.58
CA VAL A 214 7.60 -10.28 -16.82
C VAL A 214 7.09 -9.27 -15.79
N CYS A 215 7.56 -9.38 -14.56
CA CYS A 215 7.19 -8.52 -13.44
C CYS A 215 8.46 -7.97 -12.78
N ILE A 216 8.62 -6.66 -12.78
CA ILE A 216 9.68 -5.96 -12.05
C ILE A 216 9.39 -6.11 -10.56
N LYS A 217 10.28 -6.78 -9.83
CA LYS A 217 10.16 -6.98 -8.39
C LYS A 217 10.78 -5.83 -7.62
N ASP A 218 11.99 -5.43 -8.00
CA ASP A 218 12.74 -4.38 -7.32
C ASP A 218 13.70 -3.66 -8.27
N ILE A 219 14.08 -2.44 -7.90
CA ILE A 219 15.05 -1.62 -8.60
C ILE A 219 15.98 -1.00 -7.55
N VAL A 220 17.25 -1.40 -7.58
CA VAL A 220 18.30 -0.92 -6.68
C VAL A 220 19.26 -0.04 -7.47
N ILE A 221 19.57 1.15 -6.95
CA ILE A 221 20.47 2.11 -7.58
C ILE A 221 21.71 2.26 -6.69
N ASN A 222 22.87 1.90 -7.22
CA ASN A 222 24.16 1.97 -6.53
C ASN A 222 25.16 2.74 -7.39
N GLY A 223 25.39 4.01 -7.08
CA GLY A 223 26.19 4.90 -7.93
C GLY A 223 25.60 4.98 -9.33
N ASP A 224 26.42 4.67 -10.33
CA ASP A 224 26.05 4.74 -11.75
C ASP A 224 25.40 3.44 -12.27
N ILE A 225 25.13 2.47 -11.39
CA ILE A 225 24.50 1.20 -11.78
C ILE A 225 23.06 1.11 -11.25
N ILE A 226 22.13 0.81 -12.15
CA ILE A 226 20.76 0.42 -11.84
C ILE A 226 20.64 -1.08 -12.00
N LYS A 227 20.34 -1.78 -10.90
CA LYS A 227 20.06 -3.20 -10.88
C LYS A 227 18.55 -3.42 -10.83
N VAL A 228 18.00 -4.01 -11.87
CA VAL A 228 16.57 -4.33 -11.99
C VAL A 228 16.37 -5.82 -11.79
N PHE A 229 15.55 -6.18 -10.80
CA PHE A 229 15.17 -7.55 -10.51
C PHE A 229 13.80 -7.84 -11.11
N CYS A 230 13.72 -8.87 -11.93
CA CYS A 230 12.52 -9.29 -12.63
C CYS A 230 12.21 -10.76 -12.36
N HIS A 231 10.93 -11.07 -12.34
CA HIS A 231 10.42 -12.44 -12.38
C HIS A 231 9.68 -12.68 -13.69
N ILE A 232 9.86 -13.85 -14.30
CA ILE A 232 9.17 -14.25 -15.53
C ILE A 232 8.30 -15.49 -15.29
N SER A 233 7.01 -15.39 -15.64
CA SER A 233 6.05 -16.49 -15.49
C SER A 233 6.32 -17.63 -16.48
N ASN A 234 5.97 -18.86 -16.11
CA ASN A 234 6.09 -20.04 -16.99
C ASN A 234 7.50 -20.17 -17.59
N ALA A 235 8.49 -19.92 -16.76
CA ALA A 235 9.89 -20.01 -17.13
C ALA A 235 10.29 -21.43 -17.51
N ASP A 236 11.23 -21.54 -18.44
CA ASP A 236 11.90 -22.81 -18.70
C ASP A 236 13.01 -22.96 -17.65
N LYS A 237 12.93 -24.02 -16.85
CA LYS A 237 13.85 -24.28 -15.73
C LYS A 237 15.29 -24.51 -16.19
N ASN A 238 15.49 -24.81 -17.48
CA ASN A 238 16.80 -25.05 -18.04
C ASN A 238 17.50 -23.77 -18.54
N VAL A 239 16.82 -22.61 -18.53
CA VAL A 239 17.43 -21.35 -18.95
C VAL A 239 18.45 -20.90 -17.90
N ASN A 240 19.69 -20.74 -18.37
CA ASN A 240 20.81 -20.17 -17.62
C ASN A 240 21.67 -19.36 -18.58
N ILE A 241 21.34 -18.08 -18.75
CA ILE A 241 22.00 -17.15 -19.66
C ILE A 241 22.69 -16.09 -18.82
N ILE A 242 23.97 -15.87 -19.05
CA ILE A 242 24.72 -14.77 -18.48
C ILE A 242 25.36 -14.02 -19.64
N TYR A 243 25.02 -12.74 -19.76
CA TYR A 243 25.43 -11.90 -20.88
C TYR A 243 26.02 -10.60 -20.37
N TYR A 244 27.18 -10.22 -20.91
CA TYR A 244 27.90 -8.99 -20.58
C TYR A 244 28.15 -8.22 -21.87
N ASP A 245 27.79 -6.94 -21.91
CA ASP A 245 28.02 -6.08 -23.06
C ASP A 245 28.12 -4.61 -22.60
N ASN A 246 28.43 -3.72 -23.53
CA ASN A 246 28.53 -2.29 -23.22
C ASN A 246 27.18 -1.75 -22.72
N GLY A 247 27.23 -1.07 -21.57
CA GLY A 247 26.08 -0.42 -20.96
C GLY A 247 25.13 -1.33 -20.18
N PHE A 248 25.21 -2.66 -20.31
CA PHE A 248 24.39 -3.56 -19.49
C PHE A 248 24.97 -4.98 -19.31
N ASN A 249 24.55 -5.61 -18.21
CA ASN A 249 24.69 -7.04 -17.99
C ASN A 249 23.33 -7.67 -17.74
N LEU A 250 23.13 -8.91 -18.18
CA LEU A 250 21.88 -9.66 -17.97
C LEU A 250 22.20 -11.07 -17.46
N ASP A 251 21.66 -11.40 -16.29
CA ASP A 251 21.70 -12.74 -15.69
C ASP A 251 20.27 -13.30 -15.63
N TRP A 252 19.99 -14.31 -16.45
CA TRP A 252 18.71 -14.99 -16.51
C TRP A 252 18.87 -16.46 -16.09
N LYS A 253 18.31 -16.78 -14.91
CA LYS A 253 18.27 -18.13 -14.34
C LYS A 253 16.84 -18.55 -14.05
N SER A 254 16.35 -19.56 -14.78
CA SER A 254 14.98 -20.06 -14.64
C SER A 254 13.96 -18.92 -14.75
N ASP A 255 13.32 -18.55 -13.66
CA ASP A 255 12.26 -17.54 -13.55
C ASP A 255 12.75 -16.18 -13.05
N SER A 256 14.05 -16.05 -12.79
CA SER A 256 14.68 -14.81 -12.33
C SER A 256 15.50 -14.18 -13.44
N ILE A 257 15.30 -12.88 -13.66
CA ILE A 257 16.09 -12.06 -14.58
C ILE A 257 16.64 -10.88 -13.77
N VAL A 258 17.95 -10.70 -13.77
CA VAL A 258 18.63 -9.56 -13.15
C VAL A 258 19.35 -8.79 -14.25
N ILE A 259 19.09 -7.49 -14.33
CA ILE A 259 19.71 -6.62 -15.34
C ILE A 259 20.42 -5.47 -14.64
N ASP A 260 21.71 -5.34 -14.92
CA ASP A 260 22.53 -4.20 -14.49
C ASP A 260 22.62 -3.22 -15.66
N LEU A 261 22.33 -1.96 -15.42
CA LEU A 261 22.32 -0.90 -16.42
C LEU A 261 23.25 0.23 -15.98
N GLU A 262 24.12 0.68 -16.88
CA GLU A 262 24.87 1.91 -16.66
C GLU A 262 23.97 3.13 -16.88
N ALA A 263 23.86 3.97 -15.86
CA ALA A 263 23.05 5.17 -15.86
C ALA A 263 23.85 6.37 -15.36
N ARG A 264 23.36 7.57 -15.69
CA ARG A 264 23.94 8.83 -15.25
C ARG A 264 22.88 9.69 -14.59
N GLU A 265 23.30 10.47 -13.61
CA GLU A 265 22.45 11.50 -13.00
C GLU A 265 22.65 12.85 -13.71
N GLY A 266 21.57 13.58 -13.92
CA GLY A 266 21.59 14.92 -14.48
C GLY A 266 20.35 15.71 -14.11
N LEU A 267 20.20 16.90 -14.70
CA LEU A 267 19.02 17.73 -14.55
C LEU A 267 18.16 17.65 -15.82
N VAL A 268 16.88 17.27 -15.67
CA VAL A 268 15.90 17.31 -16.77
C VAL A 268 15.18 18.66 -16.83
N THR A 269 15.12 19.36 -15.69
CA THR A 269 14.77 20.78 -15.61
C THR A 269 15.74 21.45 -14.63
N PRO A 270 15.82 22.80 -14.56
CA PRO A 270 16.72 23.49 -13.64
C PRO A 270 16.59 23.07 -12.16
N THR A 271 15.45 22.50 -11.77
CA THR A 271 15.15 22.09 -10.39
C THR A 271 14.90 20.60 -10.22
N ARG A 272 14.85 19.81 -11.31
CA ARG A 272 14.53 18.38 -11.24
C ARG A 272 15.71 17.53 -11.72
N LYS A 273 16.23 16.74 -10.79
CA LYS A 273 17.18 15.67 -11.06
C LYS A 273 16.50 14.51 -11.77
N ALA A 274 17.23 13.88 -12.67
CA ALA A 274 16.82 12.68 -13.37
C ALA A 274 17.98 11.69 -13.47
N LEU A 275 17.64 10.41 -13.40
CA LEU A 275 18.50 9.30 -13.72
C LEU A 275 18.15 8.83 -15.12
N PHE A 276 19.15 8.70 -15.98
CA PHE A 276 18.94 8.42 -17.40
C PHE A 276 20.01 7.50 -17.97
N ILE A 277 19.71 6.89 -19.11
CA ILE A 277 20.63 6.06 -19.89
C ILE A 277 20.93 6.77 -21.21
N ASP A 278 22.20 6.74 -21.63
CA ASP A 278 22.60 7.16 -22.97
C ASP A 278 22.66 5.94 -23.88
N LYS A 279 21.76 5.90 -24.88
CA LYS A 279 21.67 4.81 -25.85
C LYS A 279 22.96 4.59 -26.64
N LYS A 280 23.86 5.58 -26.70
CA LYS A 280 25.17 5.42 -27.34
C LYS A 280 26.05 4.38 -26.63
N ASN A 281 25.76 4.08 -25.37
CA ASN A 281 26.48 3.05 -24.61
C ASN A 281 25.99 1.63 -24.94
N PHE A 282 24.87 1.48 -25.64
CA PHE A 282 24.34 0.17 -26.03
C PHE A 282 24.82 -0.28 -27.41
N PRO A 283 24.79 -1.61 -27.67
CA PRO A 283 25.03 -2.15 -29.00
C PRO A 283 24.12 -1.53 -30.05
N SER A 284 24.65 -1.23 -31.24
CA SER A 284 23.93 -0.56 -32.32
C SER A 284 22.69 -1.31 -32.84
N LYS A 285 22.63 -2.62 -32.59
CA LYS A 285 21.46 -3.47 -32.88
C LYS A 285 20.24 -3.12 -32.00
N ILE A 286 20.44 -2.48 -30.86
CA ILE A 286 19.38 -2.04 -29.93
C ILE A 286 18.96 -0.60 -30.29
N ASN A 287 18.18 -0.46 -31.37
CA ASN A 287 17.85 0.86 -31.94
C ASN A 287 16.38 1.30 -31.72
N GLY A 288 15.51 0.40 -31.24
CA GLY A 288 14.08 0.65 -31.05
C GLY A 288 13.69 1.51 -29.84
N LEU A 289 14.64 1.82 -28.96
CA LEU A 289 14.35 2.51 -27.69
C LEU A 289 14.02 4.00 -27.90
N LYS A 290 12.83 4.39 -27.42
CA LYS A 290 12.36 5.78 -27.37
C LYS A 290 11.98 6.15 -25.95
N ASP A 291 12.26 7.40 -25.58
CA ASP A 291 11.79 7.95 -24.31
C ASP A 291 10.29 8.21 -24.39
N LEU A 292 9.55 7.69 -23.41
CA LEU A 292 8.11 7.81 -23.27
C LEU A 292 7.74 8.71 -22.08
N SER A 293 8.68 9.51 -21.57
CA SER A 293 8.37 10.48 -20.54
C SER A 293 7.72 11.72 -21.13
N ASP A 294 7.05 12.51 -20.28
CA ASP A 294 6.48 13.81 -20.68
C ASP A 294 7.56 14.93 -20.82
N TYR A 295 8.85 14.59 -20.68
CA TYR A 295 9.94 15.56 -20.75
C TYR A 295 10.58 15.58 -22.13
N MET A 296 10.96 16.79 -22.57
CA MET A 296 11.74 16.95 -23.79
C MET A 296 13.19 16.57 -23.52
N VAL A 297 13.62 15.42 -24.03
CA VAL A 297 15.00 14.92 -23.92
C VAL A 297 15.62 14.68 -25.29
N PRO A 298 16.96 14.75 -25.43
CA PRO A 298 17.62 14.40 -26.67
C PRO A 298 17.31 12.96 -27.11
N ASN A 299 17.31 12.70 -28.42
CA ASN A 299 16.95 11.40 -28.98
C ASN A 299 17.78 10.23 -28.47
N ASN A 300 19.00 10.45 -27.97
CA ASN A 300 19.87 9.41 -27.43
C ASN A 300 19.64 9.12 -25.94
N ILE A 301 18.77 9.87 -25.25
CA ILE A 301 18.55 9.75 -23.81
C ILE A 301 17.24 9.01 -23.53
N ILE A 302 17.28 8.12 -22.54
CA ILE A 302 16.10 7.46 -21.97
C ILE A 302 16.07 7.75 -20.47
N LEU A 303 15.02 8.41 -19.99
CA LEU A 303 14.83 8.68 -18.56
C LEU A 303 14.37 7.42 -17.83
N ILE A 304 15.02 7.10 -16.72
CA ILE A 304 14.64 5.98 -15.85
C ILE A 304 13.89 6.47 -14.62
N LYS A 305 14.31 7.61 -14.05
CA LYS A 305 13.72 8.19 -12.86
C LYS A 305 13.79 9.70 -12.93
N VAL A 306 12.73 10.41 -12.53
CA VAL A 306 12.72 11.87 -12.36
C VAL A 306 12.28 12.21 -10.95
N GLY A 307 13.12 12.96 -10.22
CA GLY A 307 12.98 13.11 -8.77
C GLY A 307 12.95 11.73 -8.10
N ASN A 308 11.84 11.40 -7.43
CA ASN A 308 11.64 10.11 -6.78
C ASN A 308 10.76 9.13 -7.56
N LYS A 309 10.37 9.45 -8.80
CA LYS A 309 9.40 8.65 -9.57
C LYS A 309 10.06 7.94 -10.75
N TYR A 310 9.80 6.65 -10.90
CA TYR A 310 10.26 5.87 -12.05
C TYR A 310 9.42 6.18 -13.29
N ILE A 311 10.08 6.25 -14.45
CA ILE A 311 9.39 6.25 -15.75
C ILE A 311 9.23 4.77 -16.15
N ILE A 312 8.20 4.13 -15.58
CA ILE A 312 8.09 2.66 -15.62
C ILE A 312 7.99 2.11 -17.04
N GLU A 313 7.34 2.83 -17.96
CA GLU A 313 7.21 2.39 -19.36
C GLU A 313 8.55 2.40 -20.09
N ASN A 314 9.44 3.36 -19.80
CA ASN A 314 10.82 3.33 -20.31
C ASN A 314 11.58 2.12 -19.79
N ILE A 315 11.45 1.82 -18.49
CA ILE A 315 12.12 0.69 -17.85
C ILE A 315 11.63 -0.64 -18.46
N LYS A 316 10.32 -0.81 -18.63
CA LYS A 316 9.73 -2.00 -19.24
C LYS A 316 10.20 -2.20 -20.68
N ASN A 317 10.17 -1.14 -21.49
CA ASN A 317 10.62 -1.22 -22.88
C ASN A 317 12.10 -1.55 -22.96
N LEU A 318 12.92 -0.95 -22.10
CA LEU A 318 14.33 -1.27 -22.00
C LEU A 318 14.55 -2.75 -21.69
N ILE A 319 13.94 -3.27 -20.63
CA ILE A 319 14.07 -4.69 -20.25
C ILE A 319 13.63 -5.59 -21.41
N LYS A 320 12.52 -5.26 -22.07
CA LYS A 320 12.00 -6.02 -23.21
C LYS A 320 13.01 -6.09 -24.36
N GLU A 321 13.57 -4.97 -24.78
CA GLU A 321 14.55 -4.92 -25.87
C GLU A 321 15.85 -5.65 -25.49
N LEU A 322 16.31 -5.52 -24.23
CA LEU A 322 17.49 -6.23 -23.75
C LEU A 322 17.30 -7.74 -23.72
N ILE A 323 16.13 -8.23 -23.28
CA ILE A 323 15.81 -9.66 -23.32
C ILE A 323 15.83 -10.17 -24.77
N PHE A 324 15.21 -9.45 -25.71
CA PHE A 324 15.16 -9.84 -27.12
C PHE A 324 16.51 -9.75 -27.84
N TYR A 325 17.42 -8.90 -27.37
CA TYR A 325 18.76 -8.84 -27.92
C TYR A 325 19.63 -10.04 -27.49
N VAL A 326 19.39 -10.57 -26.28
CA VAL A 326 20.18 -11.66 -25.70
C VAL A 326 19.73 -13.05 -26.18
N ILE A 327 18.45 -13.25 -26.49
CA ILE A 327 17.89 -14.50 -27.02
C ILE A 327 17.89 -14.52 -28.55
#